data_AF-A0AAN8RXU6-F1
#
_entry.id   AF-A0AAN8RXU6-F1
#
_cell.length_a   1.000
_cell.length_b   1.000
_cell.length_c   1.000
_cell.angle_alpha   90.00
_cell.angle_beta   90.00
_cell.angle_gamma   90.00
#
_symmetry.space_group_name_H-M   'P 1'
#
loop_
_entity.id
_entity.type
_entity.pdbx_description
1 polymer ?
#
loop_
_entity_poly.entity_id
_entity_poly.type
_entity_poly.pdbx_seq_one_letter_code
_entity_poly.pdbx_strand_id
1 'polypeptide(L)'
;MQSLIRLLPLLAAVNALVPAPRPESVAEVEPRGLGTSAEIYVYNHWSQPLTVTGTDNQHMNVSPPANFKVGPNAVSQKYAIEANGWVPVQSSFKLNLKPEGGSQSTVNVDIGVAPWKTGFSLNSKNPAGQVGVLLAPAKILEAGRDFDFHFFSGPGSFTSFVQGQIDQKLPETLAKVKGKKFVVNSDIEITVNDIVKPVVKATYVNLGNGPNGLLVDAIANVDGEAQLTITFKGVTQKTNIKVKGLSALITADAKLGASIDLFVKRFQCSVDSIDISGDILIDIVGVLYPVLAPVLKLPYKLASVVNTSENPKVVSYINTAIKAIANGNSPIIKLGQEARRVVA
;
A
#
# COMPACT_ATOMS: atom_id res chain seq x y z
N MET A 1 -18.05 -39.40 8.33
CA MET A 1 -17.16 -38.82 7.28
C MET A 1 -17.66 -37.48 6.73
N GLN A 2 -18.94 -37.30 6.41
CA GLN A 2 -19.47 -36.01 5.95
C GLN A 2 -19.42 -34.87 7.00
N SER A 3 -19.36 -35.20 8.30
CA SER A 3 -19.21 -34.25 9.40
C SER A 3 -17.78 -33.73 9.60
N LEU A 4 -16.74 -34.52 9.27
CA LEU A 4 -15.33 -34.11 9.32
C LEU A 4 -14.96 -33.16 8.17
N ILE A 5 -15.57 -33.35 6.99
CA ILE A 5 -15.34 -32.49 5.82
C ILE A 5 -15.98 -31.10 6.01
N ARG A 6 -17.09 -31.01 6.76
CA ARG A 6 -17.73 -29.73 7.11
C ARG A 6 -17.01 -28.95 8.21
N LEU A 7 -16.11 -29.60 8.96
CA LEU A 7 -15.30 -28.97 9.99
C LEU A 7 -13.95 -28.46 9.48
N LEU A 8 -13.49 -28.88 8.29
CA LEU A 8 -12.23 -28.41 7.68
C LEU A 8 -12.18 -26.88 7.43
N PRO A 9 -13.26 -26.22 6.96
CA PRO A 9 -13.28 -24.76 6.85
C PRO A 9 -13.24 -24.06 8.21
N LEU A 10 -13.84 -24.66 9.24
CA LEU A 10 -13.79 -24.17 10.62
C LEU A 10 -12.41 -24.41 11.27
N LEU A 11 -11.74 -25.53 10.99
CA LEU A 11 -10.37 -25.79 11.42
C LEU A 11 -9.36 -24.91 10.69
N ALA A 12 -9.59 -24.55 9.42
CA ALA A 12 -8.79 -23.57 8.70
C ALA A 12 -9.00 -22.14 9.24
N ALA A 13 -10.23 -21.78 9.63
CA ALA A 13 -10.51 -20.53 10.33
C ALA A 13 -9.89 -20.49 11.73
N VAL A 14 -9.91 -21.61 12.46
CA VAL A 14 -9.27 -21.73 13.79
C VAL A 14 -7.74 -21.73 13.68
N ASN A 15 -7.12 -22.41 12.72
CA ASN A 15 -5.67 -22.34 12.49
C ASN A 15 -5.19 -20.99 11.92
N ALA A 16 -6.08 -20.20 11.31
CA ALA A 16 -5.80 -18.80 10.96
C ALA A 16 -5.94 -17.84 12.16
N LEU A 17 -6.52 -18.31 13.28
CA LEU A 17 -6.74 -17.56 14.52
C LEU A 17 -5.83 -18.01 15.68
N VAL A 18 -5.12 -19.14 15.54
CA VAL A 18 -4.16 -19.60 16.54
C VAL A 18 -2.78 -19.07 16.17
N PRO A 19 -2.15 -18.20 17.00
CA PRO A 19 -0.76 -17.81 16.77
C PRO A 19 0.12 -19.05 16.77
N ALA A 20 1.01 -19.16 15.77
CA ALA A 20 1.95 -20.26 15.67
C ALA A 20 2.69 -20.46 17.01
N PRO A 21 2.80 -21.70 17.53
CA PRO A 21 3.56 -21.96 18.74
C PRO A 21 5.03 -21.60 18.49
N ARG A 22 5.59 -20.78 19.39
CA ARG A 22 6.94 -20.25 19.26
C ARG A 22 8.00 -21.27 19.70
N PRO A 23 9.19 -21.25 19.09
CA PRO A 23 10.40 -21.78 19.72
C PRO A 23 10.69 -21.03 21.02
N GLU A 24 10.89 -21.77 22.10
CA GLU A 24 11.25 -21.27 23.43
C GLU A 24 12.67 -20.71 23.40
N SER A 25 12.87 -19.41 23.14
CA SER A 25 14.03 -18.63 23.62
C SER A 25 14.18 -17.27 22.94
N VAL A 26 13.34 -16.28 23.26
CA VAL A 26 13.75 -14.87 23.14
C VAL A 26 12.95 -14.03 24.14
N ALA A 27 13.69 -13.32 25.01
CA ALA A 27 13.36 -12.16 25.87
C ALA A 27 11.90 -11.90 26.23
N GLU A 28 11.65 -11.60 27.52
CA GLU A 28 10.37 -11.12 28.07
C GLU A 28 9.73 -10.03 27.19
N VAL A 29 8.87 -10.46 26.28
CA VAL A 29 7.96 -9.60 25.54
C VAL A 29 6.79 -9.37 26.50
N GLU A 30 6.62 -8.14 26.97
CA GLU A 30 5.44 -7.75 27.74
C GLU A 30 4.18 -8.31 27.04
N PRO A 31 3.28 -8.99 27.79
CA PRO A 31 2.11 -9.64 27.21
C PRO A 31 1.23 -8.59 26.54
N ARG A 32 1.27 -8.56 25.21
CA ARG A 32 0.45 -7.67 24.39
C ARG A 32 -1.02 -8.01 24.58
N GLY A 33 -1.87 -6.99 24.55
CA GLY A 33 -3.30 -7.19 24.41
C GLY A 33 -3.61 -7.92 23.10
N LEU A 34 -4.76 -8.57 23.03
CA LEU A 34 -5.29 -9.20 21.81
C LEU A 34 -5.68 -8.16 20.72
N GLY A 35 -5.25 -6.90 20.87
CA GLY A 35 -5.69 -5.76 20.09
C GLY A 35 -4.87 -5.53 18.83
N THR A 36 -5.54 -5.02 17.80
CA THR A 36 -4.89 -4.55 16.57
C THR A 36 -3.97 -3.38 16.84
N SER A 37 -2.71 -3.47 16.42
CA SER A 37 -1.68 -2.48 16.67
C SER A 37 -1.28 -1.73 15.40
N ALA A 38 -1.06 -0.42 15.52
CA ALA A 38 -0.55 0.38 14.40
C ALA A 38 0.47 1.44 14.84
N GLU A 39 1.26 1.93 13.90
CA GLU A 39 2.04 3.15 14.09
C GLU A 39 1.47 4.32 13.28
N ILE A 40 1.59 5.52 13.84
CA ILE A 40 1.19 6.78 13.23
C ILE A 40 2.42 7.58 12.83
N TYR A 41 2.41 8.06 11.58
CA TYR A 41 3.38 8.99 11.02
C TYR A 41 2.64 10.21 10.47
N VAL A 42 3.01 11.41 10.92
CA VAL A 42 2.42 12.66 10.41
C VAL A 42 3.46 13.45 9.63
N TYR A 43 3.15 13.74 8.37
CA TYR A 43 3.97 14.50 7.44
C TYR A 43 3.38 15.92 7.33
N ASN A 44 4.16 16.90 7.73
CA ASN A 44 3.83 18.31 7.57
C ASN A 44 4.51 18.85 6.33
N HIS A 45 3.74 19.14 5.29
CA HIS A 45 4.18 19.78 4.05
C HIS A 45 3.86 21.28 4.00
N TRP A 46 3.39 21.85 5.10
CA TRP A 46 3.29 23.29 5.23
C TRP A 46 4.66 23.89 5.52
N SER A 47 4.87 25.12 5.06
CA SER A 47 6.00 25.97 5.47
C SER A 47 5.87 26.48 6.92
N GLN A 48 4.75 26.19 7.58
CA GLN A 48 4.47 26.57 8.97
C GLN A 48 4.33 25.32 9.85
N PRO A 49 4.48 25.47 11.18
CA PRO A 49 4.24 24.37 12.11
C PRO A 49 2.81 23.83 12.00
N LEU A 50 2.70 22.51 12.12
CA LEU A 50 1.42 21.79 12.16
C LEU A 50 1.14 21.35 13.58
N THR A 51 0.01 21.77 14.14
CA THR A 51 -0.49 21.24 15.42
C THR A 51 -1.40 20.05 15.12
N VAL A 52 -1.10 18.91 15.74
CA VAL A 52 -1.85 17.66 15.62
C VAL A 52 -2.50 17.35 16.96
N THR A 53 -3.83 17.22 16.98
CA THR A 53 -4.59 16.90 18.19
C THR A 53 -5.32 15.58 18.02
N GLY A 54 -5.03 14.62 18.91
CA GLY A 54 -5.77 13.37 19.04
C GLY A 54 -7.01 13.54 19.93
N THR A 55 -8.20 13.26 19.42
CA THR A 55 -9.47 13.41 20.14
C THR A 55 -10.38 12.22 19.92
N ASP A 56 -11.49 12.16 20.67
CA ASP A 56 -12.56 11.16 20.52
C ASP A 56 -12.03 9.71 20.52
N ASN A 57 -11.06 9.43 21.39
CA ASN A 57 -10.49 8.10 21.55
C ASN A 57 -11.53 7.17 22.20
N GLN A 58 -12.11 6.25 21.43
CA GLN A 58 -13.10 5.28 21.91
C GLN A 58 -12.49 3.88 21.92
N HIS A 59 -12.60 3.20 23.06
CA HIS A 59 -12.18 1.80 23.24
C HIS A 59 -10.74 1.51 22.77
N MET A 60 -9.81 2.44 22.94
CA MET A 60 -8.39 2.26 22.61
C MET A 60 -7.65 1.72 23.84
N ASN A 61 -6.71 0.78 23.65
CA ASN A 61 -5.74 0.40 24.69
C ASN A 61 -4.62 1.44 24.77
N VAL A 62 -4.11 1.85 23.60
CA VAL A 62 -3.12 2.93 23.46
C VAL A 62 -3.65 3.96 22.48
N SER A 63 -3.88 5.18 22.96
CA SER A 63 -4.41 6.29 22.17
C SER A 63 -3.29 7.10 21.50
N PRO A 64 -3.56 7.79 20.37
CA PRO A 64 -2.63 8.79 19.85
C PRO A 64 -2.37 9.87 20.91
N PRO A 65 -1.21 10.57 20.85
CA PRO A 65 -0.94 11.67 21.76
C PRO A 65 -2.03 12.74 21.66
N ALA A 66 -2.45 13.28 22.80
CA ALA A 66 -3.52 14.27 22.85
C ALA A 66 -3.19 15.53 22.03
N ASN A 67 -1.92 15.96 22.03
CA ASN A 67 -1.44 17.08 21.22
C ASN A 67 0.07 16.96 20.98
N PHE A 68 0.51 17.22 19.75
CA PHE A 68 1.92 17.40 19.41
C PHE A 68 2.09 18.34 18.20
N LYS A 69 3.27 18.93 18.06
CA LYS A 69 3.63 19.76 16.91
C LYS A 69 4.57 19.02 15.97
N VAL A 70 4.39 19.25 14.68
CA VAL A 70 5.32 18.82 13.63
C VAL A 70 5.89 20.09 12.99
N GLY A 71 7.22 20.19 12.95
CA GLY A 71 7.89 21.35 12.35
C GLY A 71 7.56 21.53 10.86
N PRO A 72 7.81 22.71 10.29
CA PRO A 72 7.65 22.95 8.84
C PRO A 72 8.39 21.91 8.00
N ASN A 73 7.77 21.41 6.94
CA ASN A 73 8.38 20.46 5.99
C ASN A 73 9.05 19.25 6.67
N ALA A 74 8.47 18.76 7.77
CA ALA A 74 9.03 17.70 8.60
C ALA A 74 8.07 16.52 8.79
N VAL A 75 8.60 15.42 9.30
CA VAL A 75 7.83 14.25 9.70
C VAL A 75 7.87 14.13 11.22
N SER A 76 6.76 13.76 11.84
CA SER A 76 6.72 13.47 13.26
C SER A 76 7.61 12.26 13.60
N GLN A 77 7.95 12.12 14.88
CA GLN A 77 8.32 10.80 15.41
C GLN A 77 7.14 9.82 15.23
N LYS A 78 7.43 8.53 15.32
CA LYS A 78 6.42 7.48 15.28
C LYS A 78 5.66 7.40 16.60
N TYR A 79 4.35 7.17 16.54
CA TYR A 79 3.51 6.94 17.71
C TYR A 79 2.78 5.61 17.59
N ALA A 80 2.95 4.72 18.56
CA ALA A 80 2.21 3.47 18.61
C ALA A 80 0.76 3.73 19.10
N ILE A 81 -0.19 3.02 18.50
CA ILE A 81 -1.58 2.96 18.91
C ILE A 81 -2.06 1.51 18.93
N GLU A 82 -3.03 1.21 19.77
CA GLU A 82 -3.53 -0.15 19.94
C GLU A 82 -5.03 -0.12 20.25
N ALA A 83 -5.79 -0.92 19.50
CA ALA A 83 -7.20 -1.19 19.78
C ALA A 83 -7.34 -1.96 21.10
N ASN A 84 -8.43 -1.75 21.84
CA ASN A 84 -8.69 -2.59 23.01
C ASN A 84 -9.26 -3.95 22.56
N GLY A 85 -8.42 -4.98 22.54
CA GLY A 85 -8.80 -6.34 22.15
C GLY A 85 -9.75 -7.07 23.11
N TRP A 86 -10.03 -6.53 24.29
CA TRP A 86 -10.93 -7.12 25.29
C TRP A 86 -12.37 -6.61 25.19
N VAL A 87 -12.60 -5.53 24.44
CA VAL A 87 -13.91 -4.92 24.26
C VAL A 87 -14.43 -5.28 22.86
N PRO A 88 -15.57 -5.98 22.73
CA PRO A 88 -16.12 -6.37 21.43
C PRO A 88 -16.83 -5.21 20.71
N VAL A 89 -16.23 -4.01 20.75
CA VAL A 89 -16.76 -2.76 20.17
C VAL A 89 -15.66 -2.10 19.35
N GLN A 90 -16.03 -1.41 18.27
CA GLN A 90 -15.09 -0.74 17.38
C GLN A 90 -14.22 0.28 18.14
N SER A 91 -12.91 0.07 18.12
CA SER A 91 -11.95 1.08 18.57
C SER A 91 -11.78 2.16 17.51
N SER A 92 -11.71 3.42 17.94
CA SER A 92 -11.59 4.56 17.02
C SER A 92 -10.95 5.77 17.68
N PHE A 93 -10.46 6.70 16.85
CA PHE A 93 -9.98 8.00 17.28
C PHE A 93 -10.12 9.02 16.14
N LYS A 94 -9.93 10.30 16.46
CA LYS A 94 -9.83 11.38 15.47
C LYS A 94 -8.49 12.09 15.57
N LEU A 95 -7.95 12.46 14.42
CA LEU A 95 -6.82 13.38 14.32
C LEU A 95 -7.27 14.69 13.68
N ASN A 96 -6.97 15.79 14.36
CA ASN A 96 -7.14 17.13 13.85
C ASN A 96 -5.77 17.70 13.48
N LEU A 97 -5.62 18.13 12.23
CA LEU A 97 -4.40 18.64 11.62
C LEU A 97 -4.61 20.13 11.34
N LYS A 98 -4.01 21.00 12.15
CA LYS A 98 -4.17 22.46 12.03
C LYS A 98 -2.82 23.13 11.78
N PRO A 99 -2.51 23.55 10.54
CA PRO A 99 -1.35 24.39 10.28
C PRO A 99 -1.55 25.77 10.88
N GLU A 100 -0.46 26.41 11.31
CA GLU A 100 -0.51 27.77 11.82
C GLU A 100 -1.05 28.75 10.74
N GLY A 101 -2.08 29.51 11.09
CA GLY A 101 -2.75 30.43 10.17
C GLY A 101 -3.62 29.79 9.09
N GLY A 102 -3.79 28.46 9.08
CA GLY A 102 -4.60 27.76 8.09
C GLY A 102 -5.83 27.04 8.66
N SER A 103 -6.60 26.46 7.74
CA SER A 103 -7.80 25.68 8.06
C SER A 103 -7.46 24.32 8.64
N GLN A 104 -8.23 23.88 9.63
CA GLN A 104 -8.10 22.54 10.20
C GLN A 104 -8.64 21.47 9.24
N SER A 105 -7.93 20.36 9.14
CA SER A 105 -8.43 19.11 8.54
C SER A 105 -8.63 18.05 9.63
N THR A 106 -9.69 17.25 9.52
CA THR A 106 -10.02 16.18 10.46
C THR A 106 -10.06 14.83 9.76
N VAL A 107 -9.40 13.84 10.36
CA VAL A 107 -9.41 12.45 9.93
C VAL A 107 -10.01 11.59 11.04
N ASN A 108 -11.03 10.80 10.71
CA ASN A 108 -11.55 9.78 11.62
C ASN A 108 -10.89 8.44 11.28
N VAL A 109 -10.48 7.71 12.30
CA VAL A 109 -9.78 6.43 12.16
C VAL A 109 -10.50 5.37 12.97
N ASP A 110 -10.74 4.24 12.32
CA ASP A 110 -11.21 3.00 12.95
C ASP A 110 -10.04 2.02 12.96
N ILE A 111 -9.87 1.29 14.07
CA ILE A 111 -8.83 0.26 14.23
C ILE A 111 -9.43 -1.01 14.83
N GLY A 112 -9.11 -2.15 14.23
CA GLY A 112 -9.64 -3.45 14.63
C GLY A 112 -9.45 -4.54 13.57
N VAL A 113 -9.56 -5.80 13.99
CA VAL A 113 -9.59 -6.98 13.11
C VAL A 113 -11.01 -7.53 13.07
N ALA A 114 -11.39 -8.25 12.00
CA ALA A 114 -12.77 -8.71 11.79
C ALA A 114 -13.41 -9.35 13.06
N PRO A 115 -14.69 -9.06 13.37
CA PRO A 115 -15.66 -8.25 12.60
C PRO A 115 -15.46 -6.73 12.60
N TRP A 116 -14.52 -6.18 13.36
CA TRP A 116 -14.25 -4.75 13.41
C TRP A 116 -13.38 -4.31 12.22
N LYS A 117 -13.49 -3.04 11.82
CA LYS A 117 -12.76 -2.50 10.67
C LYS A 117 -11.50 -1.76 11.10
N THR A 118 -10.47 -1.86 10.27
CA THR A 118 -9.37 -0.88 10.25
C THR A 118 -9.50 -0.03 9.00
N GLY A 119 -9.55 1.29 9.15
CA GLY A 119 -9.79 2.19 8.03
C GLY A 119 -9.81 3.65 8.47
N PHE A 120 -10.03 4.53 7.50
CA PHE A 120 -10.14 5.96 7.77
C PHE A 120 -11.24 6.60 6.94
N SER A 121 -11.69 7.77 7.39
CA SER A 121 -12.54 8.66 6.60
C SER A 121 -12.09 10.11 6.80
N LEU A 122 -12.15 10.89 5.73
CA LEU A 122 -11.87 12.31 5.76
C LEU A 122 -13.18 13.06 6.01
N ASN A 123 -13.14 14.07 6.89
CA ASN A 123 -14.29 14.94 7.08
C ASN A 123 -14.62 15.68 5.77
N SER A 124 -15.89 15.75 5.38
CA SER A 124 -16.34 16.40 4.14
C SER A 124 -16.06 17.91 4.10
N LYS A 125 -15.84 18.53 5.27
CA LYS A 125 -15.46 19.95 5.40
C LYS A 125 -13.95 20.18 5.25
N ASN A 126 -13.14 19.13 5.10
CA ASN A 126 -11.71 19.29 4.89
C ASN A 126 -11.47 20.05 3.57
N PRO A 127 -10.58 21.04 3.56
CA PRO A 127 -10.20 21.69 2.32
C PRO A 127 -9.61 20.68 1.32
N ALA A 128 -9.99 20.82 0.04
CA ALA A 128 -9.60 19.88 -1.00
C ALA A 128 -8.07 19.76 -1.11
N GLY A 129 -7.58 18.53 -1.13
CA GLY A 129 -6.16 18.21 -1.31
C GLY A 129 -5.26 18.56 -0.12
N GLN A 130 -5.78 19.13 0.98
CA GLN A 130 -4.93 19.52 2.12
C GLN A 130 -4.56 18.37 3.05
N VAL A 131 -5.29 17.26 2.98
CA VAL A 131 -5.01 16.06 3.77
C VAL A 131 -4.97 14.83 2.89
N GLY A 132 -3.95 14.00 3.10
CA GLY A 132 -3.81 12.69 2.49
C GLY A 132 -3.64 11.65 3.59
N VAL A 133 -4.19 10.46 3.40
CA VAL A 133 -4.02 9.36 4.36
C VAL A 133 -3.79 8.07 3.60
N LEU A 134 -2.74 7.35 3.98
CA LEU A 134 -2.56 5.96 3.58
C LEU A 134 -2.58 5.08 4.83
N LEU A 135 -3.46 4.08 4.81
CA LEU A 135 -3.36 2.91 5.66
C LEU A 135 -2.49 1.89 4.92
N ALA A 136 -1.38 1.46 5.50
CA ALA A 136 -0.47 0.48 4.91
C ALA A 136 -0.36 -0.74 5.84
N PRO A 137 -0.78 -1.93 5.41
CA PRO A 137 -0.49 -3.17 6.13
C PRO A 137 1.02 -3.36 6.34
N ALA A 138 1.45 -3.63 7.57
CA ALA A 138 2.85 -3.88 7.91
C ALA A 138 3.11 -5.38 7.99
N LYS A 139 2.78 -6.04 9.10
CA LYS A 139 2.96 -7.48 9.31
C LYS A 139 1.73 -8.11 9.94
N ILE A 140 0.67 -8.24 9.15
CA ILE A 140 -0.62 -8.75 9.63
C ILE A 140 -0.45 -10.19 10.14
N LEU A 141 -0.76 -10.43 11.42
CA LEU A 141 -0.71 -11.72 12.13
C LEU A 141 0.69 -12.26 12.48
N GLU A 142 1.77 -11.51 12.25
CA GLU A 142 3.03 -11.76 12.95
C GLU A 142 3.04 -10.99 14.27
N ALA A 143 3.80 -11.46 15.28
CA ALA A 143 3.96 -10.72 16.52
C ALA A 143 4.56 -9.34 16.22
N GLY A 144 3.78 -8.27 16.41
CA GLY A 144 4.26 -6.95 16.02
C GLY A 144 3.17 -5.94 15.68
N ARG A 145 3.43 -5.20 14.61
CA ARG A 145 2.65 -4.06 14.14
C ARG A 145 1.82 -4.52 12.95
N ASP A 146 0.51 -4.40 13.04
CA ASP A 146 -0.38 -4.83 11.97
C ASP A 146 -0.43 -3.81 10.84
N PHE A 147 -0.44 -2.52 11.19
CA PHE A 147 -0.65 -1.42 10.24
C PHE A 147 0.27 -0.21 10.50
N ASP A 148 0.47 0.58 9.45
CA ASP A 148 1.04 1.91 9.50
C ASP A 148 0.01 2.90 8.93
N PHE A 149 -0.26 3.98 9.65
CA PHE A 149 -1.02 5.11 9.14
C PHE A 149 -0.07 6.27 8.82
N HIS A 150 -0.08 6.67 7.55
CA HIS A 150 0.64 7.85 7.06
C HIS A 150 -0.35 8.98 6.82
N PHE A 151 -0.32 10.01 7.68
CA PHE A 151 -1.15 11.21 7.55
C PHE A 151 -0.32 12.35 6.99
N PHE A 152 -0.76 12.92 5.88
CA PHE A 152 -0.12 14.04 5.21
C PHE A 152 -0.99 15.27 5.37
N SER A 153 -0.38 16.41 5.69
CA SER A 153 -1.04 17.71 5.68
C SER A 153 -0.21 18.71 4.88
N GLY A 154 -0.82 19.39 3.92
CA GLY A 154 -0.13 20.38 3.09
C GLY A 154 -1.08 21.31 2.34
N PRO A 155 -0.55 22.22 1.49
CA PRO A 155 -1.36 23.23 0.80
C PRO A 155 -2.37 22.67 -0.22
N GLY A 156 -2.13 21.45 -0.73
CA GLY A 156 -3.05 20.76 -1.64
C GLY A 156 -3.11 21.28 -3.07
N SER A 157 -2.34 22.31 -3.39
CA SER A 157 -2.36 23.02 -4.69
C SER A 157 -2.00 22.14 -5.90
N PHE A 158 -1.23 21.06 -5.70
CA PHE A 158 -0.74 20.22 -6.81
C PHE A 158 -1.64 19.03 -7.14
N THR A 159 -2.55 18.64 -6.25
CA THR A 159 -3.37 17.43 -6.43
C THR A 159 -4.20 17.50 -7.71
N SER A 160 -4.94 18.60 -7.93
CA SER A 160 -5.77 18.77 -9.12
C SER A 160 -4.95 18.89 -10.41
N PHE A 161 -3.79 19.55 -10.34
CA PHE A 161 -2.89 19.66 -11.49
C PHE A 161 -2.37 18.28 -11.93
N VAL A 162 -1.89 17.48 -10.97
CA VAL A 162 -1.41 16.12 -11.26
C VAL A 162 -2.54 15.21 -11.70
N GLN A 163 -3.74 15.34 -11.14
CA GLN A 163 -4.91 14.62 -11.66
C GLN A 163 -5.15 14.93 -13.15
N GLY A 164 -5.11 16.21 -13.54
CA GLY A 164 -5.26 16.59 -14.94
C GLY A 164 -4.18 15.98 -15.86
N GLN A 165 -2.94 15.86 -15.37
CA GLN A 165 -1.87 15.17 -16.09
C GLN A 165 -2.11 13.67 -16.21
N ILE A 166 -2.61 13.03 -15.14
CA ILE A 166 -3.00 11.62 -15.16
C ILE A 166 -4.09 11.41 -16.20
N ASP A 167 -5.17 12.19 -16.17
CA ASP A 167 -6.30 12.06 -17.09
C ASP A 167 -5.86 12.21 -18.55
N GLN A 168 -4.93 13.14 -18.82
CA GLN A 168 -4.39 13.38 -20.16
C GLN A 168 -3.45 12.26 -20.64
N LYS A 169 -2.60 11.73 -19.75
CA LYS A 169 -1.50 10.82 -20.12
C LYS A 169 -1.81 9.35 -19.92
N LEU A 170 -2.82 9.02 -19.13
CA LEU A 170 -3.21 7.64 -18.87
C LEU A 170 -3.59 6.88 -20.16
N PRO A 171 -4.42 7.41 -21.09
CA PRO A 171 -4.74 6.69 -22.32
C PRO A 171 -3.51 6.38 -23.18
N GLU A 172 -2.61 7.37 -23.35
CA GLU A 172 -1.36 7.21 -24.10
C GLU A 172 -0.46 6.14 -23.46
N THR A 173 -0.37 6.13 -22.13
CA THR A 173 0.45 5.17 -21.38
C THR A 173 -0.11 3.76 -21.48
N LEU A 174 -1.43 3.61 -21.40
CA LEU A 174 -2.10 2.30 -21.52
C LEU A 174 -1.97 1.72 -22.93
N ALA A 175 -2.00 2.57 -23.97
CA ALA A 175 -1.76 2.13 -25.35
C ALA A 175 -0.36 1.53 -25.53
N LYS A 176 0.66 1.98 -24.77
CA LYS A 176 2.03 1.46 -24.84
C LYS A 176 2.19 0.06 -24.24
N VAL A 177 1.26 -0.37 -23.39
CA VAL A 177 1.26 -1.71 -22.75
C VAL A 177 0.26 -2.68 -23.37
N LYS A 178 -0.79 -2.18 -24.03
CA LYS A 178 -1.77 -3.01 -24.72
C LYS A 178 -1.13 -3.83 -25.84
N GLY A 179 -1.45 -5.12 -25.89
CA GLY A 179 -0.91 -6.09 -26.83
C GLY A 179 0.57 -6.43 -26.62
N LYS A 180 1.23 -5.90 -25.58
CA LYS A 180 2.63 -6.20 -25.31
C LYS A 180 2.77 -7.59 -24.68
N LYS A 181 3.75 -8.30 -25.21
CA LYS A 181 4.17 -9.62 -24.76
C LYS A 181 5.44 -9.50 -23.92
N PHE A 182 5.39 -10.07 -22.74
CA PHE A 182 6.46 -10.09 -21.75
C PHE A 182 6.91 -11.54 -21.58
N VAL A 183 8.11 -11.84 -22.08
CA VAL A 183 8.75 -13.14 -21.90
C VAL A 183 9.53 -13.09 -20.60
N VAL A 184 9.07 -13.86 -19.60
CA VAL A 184 9.73 -13.93 -18.30
C VAL A 184 10.91 -14.89 -18.37
N ASN A 185 10.71 -16.07 -18.96
CA ASN A 185 11.74 -17.06 -19.26
C ASN A 185 11.27 -17.98 -20.40
N SER A 186 11.96 -19.10 -20.65
CA SER A 186 11.60 -20.08 -21.69
C SER A 186 10.21 -20.68 -21.52
N ASP A 187 9.70 -20.72 -20.29
CA ASP A 187 8.51 -21.46 -19.92
C ASP A 187 7.33 -20.53 -19.64
N ILE A 188 7.57 -19.25 -19.40
CA ILE A 188 6.58 -18.28 -18.93
C ILE A 188 6.54 -17.06 -19.85
N GLU A 189 5.35 -16.81 -20.37
CA GLU A 189 5.04 -15.67 -21.20
C GLU A 189 3.70 -15.06 -20.79
N ILE A 190 3.66 -13.73 -20.75
CA ILE A 190 2.47 -12.96 -20.36
C ILE A 190 2.22 -11.91 -21.44
N THR A 191 1.04 -11.92 -22.03
CA THR A 191 0.57 -10.87 -22.94
C THR A 191 -0.52 -10.07 -22.27
N VAL A 192 -0.36 -8.74 -22.23
CA VAL A 192 -1.42 -7.83 -21.75
C VAL A 192 -2.36 -7.56 -22.91
N ASN A 193 -3.52 -8.21 -22.93
CA ASN A 193 -4.49 -8.07 -24.01
C ASN A 193 -5.19 -6.70 -23.94
N ASP A 194 -5.62 -6.31 -22.74
CA ASP A 194 -6.28 -5.03 -22.50
C ASP A 194 -6.22 -4.60 -21.03
N ILE A 195 -6.46 -3.31 -20.79
CA ILE A 195 -6.72 -2.75 -19.45
C ILE A 195 -8.10 -2.09 -19.47
N VAL A 196 -9.05 -2.70 -18.79
CA VAL A 196 -10.48 -2.34 -18.85
C VAL A 196 -10.83 -1.39 -17.72
N LYS A 197 -11.45 -0.26 -18.09
CA LYS A 197 -11.95 0.80 -17.19
C LYS A 197 -10.97 1.19 -16.07
N PRO A 198 -9.70 1.52 -16.40
CA PRO A 198 -8.77 1.95 -15.38
C PRO A 198 -9.20 3.32 -14.84
N VAL A 199 -9.24 3.43 -13.52
CA VAL A 199 -9.44 4.68 -12.80
C VAL A 199 -8.18 4.92 -11.99
N VAL A 200 -7.52 6.06 -12.22
CA VAL A 200 -6.38 6.50 -11.42
C VAL A 200 -6.70 7.89 -10.89
N LYS A 201 -6.85 8.01 -9.57
CA LYS A 201 -7.22 9.25 -8.91
C LYS A 201 -6.16 9.66 -7.89
N ALA A 202 -5.45 10.76 -8.15
CA ALA A 202 -4.63 11.43 -7.16
C ALA A 202 -5.52 11.99 -6.05
N THR A 203 -5.31 11.52 -4.82
CA THR A 203 -6.06 11.97 -3.63
C THR A 203 -5.27 13.00 -2.83
N TYR A 204 -3.94 12.98 -2.95
CA TYR A 204 -3.06 13.95 -2.33
C TYR A 204 -1.76 14.03 -3.12
N VAL A 205 -1.27 15.24 -3.41
CA VAL A 205 0.07 15.45 -3.98
C VAL A 205 0.72 16.67 -3.34
N ASN A 206 1.97 16.50 -2.94
CA ASN A 206 2.84 17.58 -2.53
C ASN A 206 4.15 17.58 -3.33
N LEU A 207 4.59 18.78 -3.69
CA LEU A 207 5.89 19.05 -4.28
C LEU A 207 6.67 19.92 -3.29
N GLY A 208 7.70 19.35 -2.67
CA GLY A 208 8.55 20.00 -1.67
C GLY A 208 10.01 20.05 -2.09
N ASN A 209 10.85 20.63 -1.24
CA ASN A 209 12.30 20.60 -1.45
C ASN A 209 12.87 19.25 -1.00
N GLY A 210 13.53 18.55 -1.92
CA GLY A 210 14.22 17.30 -1.65
C GLY A 210 15.74 17.46 -1.63
N PRO A 211 16.51 16.48 -1.11
CA PRO A 211 17.98 16.50 -1.15
C PRO A 211 18.55 16.69 -2.56
N ASN A 212 17.83 16.25 -3.58
CA ASN A 212 18.22 16.34 -4.99
C ASN A 212 17.51 17.47 -5.76
N GLY A 213 16.80 18.36 -5.07
CA GLY A 213 16.04 19.46 -5.66
C GLY A 213 14.56 19.36 -5.31
N LEU A 214 13.86 18.36 -5.88
CA LEU A 214 12.42 18.19 -5.70
C LEU A 214 12.11 16.91 -4.92
N LEU A 215 11.24 17.00 -3.93
CA LEU A 215 10.61 15.87 -3.24
C LEU A 215 9.15 15.80 -3.69
N VAL A 216 8.71 14.63 -4.09
CA VAL A 216 7.32 14.34 -4.47
C VAL A 216 6.76 13.36 -3.47
N ASP A 217 5.65 13.72 -2.83
CA ASP A 217 4.82 12.80 -2.06
C ASP A 217 3.43 12.77 -2.69
N ALA A 218 3.00 11.59 -3.13
CA ALA A 218 1.73 11.42 -3.81
C ALA A 218 0.97 10.19 -3.29
N ILE A 219 -0.32 10.35 -3.07
CA ILE A 219 -1.24 9.24 -2.84
C ILE A 219 -2.19 9.18 -4.04
N ALA A 220 -2.28 8.00 -4.65
CA ALA A 220 -3.20 7.73 -5.73
C ALA A 220 -4.04 6.48 -5.44
N ASN A 221 -5.32 6.55 -5.79
CA ASN A 221 -6.22 5.42 -5.75
C ASN A 221 -6.38 4.86 -7.17
N VAL A 222 -6.37 3.53 -7.27
CA VAL A 222 -6.41 2.79 -8.53
C VAL A 222 -7.48 1.71 -8.46
N ASP A 223 -8.35 1.72 -9.47
CA ASP A 223 -9.26 0.62 -9.80
C ASP A 223 -9.02 0.20 -11.25
N GLY A 224 -9.17 -1.09 -11.55
CA GLY A 224 -9.10 -1.54 -12.94
C GLY A 224 -9.07 -3.05 -13.08
N GLU A 225 -9.18 -3.50 -14.32
CA GLU A 225 -9.05 -4.90 -14.69
C GLU A 225 -8.02 -5.05 -15.81
N ALA A 226 -7.02 -5.91 -15.61
CA ALA A 226 -6.08 -6.30 -16.64
C ALA A 226 -6.52 -7.63 -17.24
N GLN A 227 -6.72 -7.68 -18.55
CA GLN A 227 -7.00 -8.90 -19.29
C GLN A 227 -5.70 -9.42 -19.89
N LEU A 228 -5.32 -10.64 -19.55
CA LEU A 228 -4.03 -11.23 -19.90
C LEU A 228 -4.20 -12.55 -20.63
N THR A 229 -3.26 -12.88 -21.49
CA THR A 229 -3.03 -14.23 -22.00
C THR A 229 -1.72 -14.72 -21.41
N ILE A 230 -1.76 -15.81 -20.67
CA ILE A 230 -0.59 -16.37 -19.99
C ILE A 230 -0.29 -17.73 -20.59
N THR A 231 0.97 -17.95 -20.92
CA THR A 231 1.49 -19.26 -21.33
C THR A 231 2.48 -19.75 -20.28
N PHE A 232 2.25 -20.95 -19.75
CA PHE A 232 3.15 -21.64 -18.83
C PHE A 232 3.42 -23.07 -19.30
N LYS A 233 4.68 -23.41 -19.57
CA LYS A 233 5.10 -24.74 -20.05
C LYS A 233 4.26 -25.24 -21.25
N GLY A 234 3.97 -24.33 -22.19
CA GLY A 234 3.16 -24.61 -23.37
C GLY A 234 1.64 -24.56 -23.18
N VAL A 235 1.14 -24.49 -21.94
CA VAL A 235 -0.30 -24.33 -21.67
C VAL A 235 -0.66 -22.86 -21.68
N THR A 236 -1.65 -22.48 -22.50
CA THR A 236 -2.09 -21.08 -22.63
C THR A 236 -3.48 -20.88 -22.04
N GLN A 237 -3.65 -19.86 -21.20
CA GLN A 237 -4.91 -19.50 -20.57
C GLN A 237 -5.13 -17.98 -20.61
N LYS A 238 -6.39 -17.57 -20.84
CA LYS A 238 -6.82 -16.19 -20.63
C LYS A 238 -7.20 -16.00 -19.16
N THR A 239 -6.69 -14.94 -18.56
CA THR A 239 -6.95 -14.58 -17.16
C THR A 239 -7.24 -13.09 -17.06
N ASN A 240 -8.04 -12.71 -16.07
CA ASN A 240 -8.30 -11.34 -15.72
C ASN A 240 -7.83 -11.11 -14.29
N ILE A 241 -7.12 -10.02 -14.06
CA ILE A 241 -6.75 -9.55 -12.73
C ILE A 241 -7.50 -8.25 -12.49
N LYS A 242 -8.46 -8.27 -11.58
CA LYS A 242 -9.23 -7.10 -11.17
C LYS A 242 -8.76 -6.62 -9.81
N VAL A 243 -8.40 -5.35 -9.75
CA VAL A 243 -7.98 -4.67 -8.52
C VAL A 243 -8.98 -3.56 -8.23
N LYS A 244 -9.44 -3.51 -6.99
CA LYS A 244 -10.32 -2.44 -6.50
C LYS A 244 -9.78 -1.88 -5.19
N GLY A 245 -9.83 -0.57 -5.03
CA GLY A 245 -9.43 0.15 -3.85
C GLY A 245 -7.93 0.05 -3.58
N LEU A 246 -7.09 -0.09 -4.61
CA LEU A 246 -5.65 0.05 -4.42
C LEU A 246 -5.36 1.50 -4.09
N SER A 247 -4.86 1.78 -2.90
CA SER A 247 -4.30 3.08 -2.54
C SER A 247 -2.78 2.94 -2.47
N ALA A 248 -2.05 3.80 -3.18
CA ALA A 248 -0.60 3.76 -3.26
C ALA A 248 0.00 5.11 -2.86
N LEU A 249 0.91 5.08 -1.88
CA LEU A 249 1.81 6.18 -1.54
C LEU A 249 3.11 6.01 -2.31
N ILE A 250 3.50 7.05 -3.02
CA ILE A 250 4.78 7.17 -3.71
C ILE A 250 5.51 8.37 -3.13
N THR A 251 6.72 8.15 -2.64
CA THR A 251 7.67 9.23 -2.34
C THR A 251 8.85 9.12 -3.29
N ALA A 252 9.14 10.20 -4.00
CA ALA A 252 10.23 10.25 -4.97
C ALA A 252 11.06 11.52 -4.80
N ASP A 253 12.36 11.39 -5.03
CA ASP A 253 13.21 12.54 -5.29
C ASP A 253 13.27 12.77 -6.80
N ALA A 254 13.31 14.03 -7.22
CA ALA A 254 13.62 14.39 -8.59
C ALA A 254 14.81 15.34 -8.64
N LYS A 255 15.78 14.98 -9.47
CA LYS A 255 16.91 15.84 -9.84
C LYS A 255 16.50 16.72 -11.01
N LEU A 256 16.57 18.03 -10.80
CA LEU A 256 16.28 19.03 -11.81
C LEU A 256 17.59 19.38 -12.53
N GLY A 257 17.70 18.97 -13.80
CA GLY A 257 18.81 19.31 -14.69
C GLY A 257 18.31 19.53 -16.12
N ALA A 258 19.14 19.24 -17.12
CA ALA A 258 18.71 19.25 -18.53
C ALA A 258 17.58 18.26 -18.83
N SER A 259 17.43 17.24 -17.97
CA SER A 259 16.29 16.33 -17.91
C SER A 259 15.84 16.18 -16.45
N ILE A 260 14.55 15.90 -16.22
CA ILE A 260 14.04 15.51 -14.89
C ILE A 260 14.36 14.03 -14.68
N ASP A 261 15.22 13.72 -13.71
CA ASP A 261 15.48 12.35 -13.29
C ASP A 261 14.73 12.07 -11.98
N LEU A 262 13.70 11.24 -12.05
CA LEU A 262 12.81 10.93 -10.93
C LEU A 262 13.14 9.54 -10.38
N PHE A 263 13.35 9.48 -9.06
CA PHE A 263 13.72 8.28 -8.34
C PHE A 263 12.79 8.06 -7.14
N VAL A 264 11.97 7.02 -7.21
CA VAL A 264 11.10 6.56 -6.13
C VAL A 264 11.94 5.96 -5.02
N LYS A 265 11.79 6.48 -3.81
CA LYS A 265 12.45 6.00 -2.59
C LYS A 265 11.53 5.14 -1.74
N ARG A 266 10.23 5.42 -1.76
CA ARG A 266 9.24 4.74 -0.96
C ARG A 266 8.02 4.45 -1.81
N PHE A 267 7.58 3.21 -1.70
CA PHE A 267 6.27 2.76 -2.13
C PHE A 267 5.57 2.14 -0.92
N GLN A 268 4.33 2.49 -0.66
CA GLN A 268 3.49 1.81 0.33
C GLN A 268 2.09 1.68 -0.27
N CYS A 269 1.37 0.62 0.03
CA CYS A 269 0.04 0.43 -0.51
C CYS A 269 -0.94 -0.26 0.45
N SER A 270 -2.21 -0.15 0.11
CA SER A 270 -3.27 -1.02 0.63
C SER A 270 -4.22 -1.37 -0.50
N VAL A 271 -4.88 -2.51 -0.39
CA VAL A 271 -5.80 -3.01 -1.41
C VAL A 271 -7.05 -3.54 -0.74
N ASP A 272 -8.21 -3.07 -1.19
CA ASP A 272 -9.51 -3.53 -0.70
C ASP A 272 -9.82 -4.93 -1.22
N SER A 273 -9.79 -5.12 -2.55
CA SER A 273 -10.06 -6.43 -3.15
C SER A 273 -9.22 -6.71 -4.39
N ILE A 274 -8.88 -7.98 -4.56
CA ILE A 274 -8.20 -8.51 -5.73
C ILE A 274 -8.97 -9.76 -6.15
N ASP A 275 -9.37 -9.80 -7.42
CA ASP A 275 -9.99 -10.96 -8.04
C ASP A 275 -9.12 -11.41 -9.22
N ILE A 276 -8.83 -12.71 -9.28
CA ILE A 276 -7.95 -13.33 -10.26
C ILE A 276 -8.68 -14.54 -10.81
N SER A 277 -9.00 -14.49 -12.10
CA SER A 277 -9.55 -15.65 -12.81
C SER A 277 -8.43 -16.56 -13.31
N GLY A 278 -8.65 -17.88 -13.31
CA GLY A 278 -7.67 -18.84 -13.83
C GLY A 278 -6.58 -19.25 -12.83
N ASP A 279 -6.30 -20.55 -12.80
CA ASP A 279 -5.41 -21.17 -11.81
C ASP A 279 -3.93 -21.10 -12.21
N ILE A 280 -3.63 -20.96 -13.51
CA ILE A 280 -2.23 -20.93 -14.02
C ILE A 280 -1.42 -19.77 -13.43
N LEU A 281 -2.06 -18.65 -13.10
CA LEU A 281 -1.35 -17.54 -12.47
C LEU A 281 -0.87 -17.91 -11.06
N ILE A 282 -1.66 -18.70 -10.31
CA ILE A 282 -1.27 -19.18 -8.98
C ILE A 282 -0.06 -20.11 -9.10
N ASP A 283 -0.06 -21.01 -10.08
CA ASP A 283 1.05 -21.94 -10.33
C ASP A 283 2.34 -21.20 -10.72
N ILE A 284 2.24 -20.20 -11.61
CA ILE A 284 3.37 -19.35 -11.99
C ILE A 284 3.92 -18.59 -10.78
N VAL A 285 3.05 -17.97 -9.99
CA VAL A 285 3.46 -17.26 -8.78
C VAL A 285 4.08 -18.24 -7.79
N GLY A 286 3.54 -19.45 -7.65
CA GLY A 286 4.12 -20.51 -6.82
C GLY A 286 5.54 -20.90 -7.24
N VAL A 287 5.84 -20.88 -8.53
CA VAL A 287 7.20 -21.18 -9.05
C VAL A 287 8.13 -19.98 -8.92
N LEU A 288 7.67 -18.79 -9.28
CA LEU A 288 8.52 -17.59 -9.34
C LEU A 288 8.72 -16.93 -7.97
N TYR A 289 7.68 -16.93 -7.15
CA TYR A 289 7.60 -16.27 -5.85
C TYR A 289 6.73 -17.09 -4.88
N PRO A 290 7.23 -18.25 -4.40
CA PRO A 290 6.46 -19.17 -3.55
C PRO A 290 5.79 -18.51 -2.33
N VAL A 291 6.43 -17.47 -1.78
CA VAL A 291 5.93 -16.68 -0.64
C VAL A 291 4.63 -15.92 -0.97
N LEU A 292 4.42 -15.53 -2.24
CA LEU A 292 3.25 -14.77 -2.67
C LEU A 292 2.05 -15.65 -3.03
N ALA A 293 2.29 -16.88 -3.46
CA ALA A 293 1.22 -17.79 -3.90
C ALA A 293 0.09 -17.98 -2.87
N PRO A 294 0.35 -18.25 -1.57
CA PRO A 294 -0.72 -18.46 -0.59
C PRO A 294 -1.49 -17.19 -0.22
N VAL A 295 -0.94 -16.01 -0.53
CA VAL A 295 -1.54 -14.71 -0.17
C VAL A 295 -2.02 -13.92 -1.37
N LEU A 296 -1.88 -14.45 -2.59
CA LEU A 296 -2.18 -13.75 -3.84
C LEU A 296 -3.64 -13.27 -3.93
N LYS A 297 -4.57 -14.02 -3.33
CA LYS A 297 -6.01 -13.68 -3.23
C LYS A 297 -6.41 -13.08 -1.88
N LEU A 298 -5.43 -12.70 -1.04
CA LEU A 298 -5.65 -12.08 0.28
C LEU A 298 -5.13 -10.63 0.24
N PRO A 299 -5.96 -9.65 -0.13
CA PRO A 299 -5.52 -8.29 -0.47
C PRO A 299 -4.64 -7.62 0.60
N TYR A 300 -5.08 -7.68 1.86
CA TYR A 300 -4.35 -7.10 2.99
C TYR A 300 -3.00 -7.81 3.26
N LYS A 301 -2.95 -9.14 3.12
CA LYS A 301 -1.69 -9.89 3.28
C LYS A 301 -0.74 -9.65 2.11
N LEU A 302 -1.26 -9.56 0.88
CA LEU A 302 -0.45 -9.20 -0.28
C LEU A 302 0.15 -7.80 -0.12
N ALA A 303 -0.66 -6.81 0.29
CA ALA A 303 -0.18 -5.47 0.59
C ALA A 303 0.87 -5.47 1.71
N SER A 304 0.68 -6.27 2.76
CA SER A 304 1.67 -6.44 3.84
C SER A 304 3.02 -6.96 3.34
N VAL A 305 3.03 -7.97 2.47
CA VAL A 305 4.27 -8.48 1.85
C VAL A 305 4.93 -7.41 0.96
N VAL A 306 4.14 -6.68 0.17
CA VAL A 306 4.62 -5.58 -0.69
C VAL A 306 5.19 -4.41 0.11
N ASN A 307 4.61 -4.08 1.25
CA ASN A 307 5.04 -2.98 2.12
C ASN A 307 6.28 -3.33 2.94
N THR A 308 6.54 -4.62 3.15
CA THR A 308 7.64 -5.11 3.99
C THR A 308 8.68 -5.85 3.18
N SER A 309 8.61 -7.18 3.10
CA SER A 309 9.70 -8.03 2.60
C SER A 309 10.03 -7.80 1.13
N GLU A 310 9.05 -7.45 0.30
CA GLU A 310 9.24 -7.26 -1.15
C GLU A 310 9.35 -5.78 -1.56
N ASN A 311 9.26 -4.84 -0.61
CA ASN A 311 9.23 -3.42 -0.91
C ASN A 311 10.44 -2.92 -1.74
N PRO A 312 11.69 -3.30 -1.39
CA PRO A 312 12.85 -2.85 -2.16
C PRO A 312 12.82 -3.30 -3.63
N LYS A 313 12.31 -4.52 -3.89
CA LYS A 313 12.19 -5.04 -5.26
C LYS A 313 11.09 -4.31 -6.03
N VAL A 314 9.95 -4.06 -5.39
CA VAL A 314 8.85 -3.28 -5.98
C VAL A 314 9.31 -1.86 -6.34
N VAL A 315 10.01 -1.18 -5.44
CA VAL A 315 10.59 0.15 -5.70
C VAL A 315 11.57 0.11 -6.88
N SER A 316 12.42 -0.92 -6.96
CA SER A 316 13.34 -1.12 -8.09
C SER A 316 12.60 -1.29 -9.43
N TYR A 317 11.50 -2.07 -9.45
CA TYR A 317 10.68 -2.25 -10.64
C TYR A 317 9.97 -0.97 -11.06
N ILE A 318 9.45 -0.18 -10.11
CA ILE A 318 8.84 1.12 -10.39
C ILE A 318 9.88 2.06 -11.02
N ASN A 319 11.07 2.18 -10.44
CA ASN A 319 12.15 3.01 -10.98
C ASN A 319 12.60 2.56 -12.38
N THR A 320 12.66 1.25 -12.62
CA THR A 320 12.96 0.68 -13.95
C THR A 320 11.87 1.08 -14.96
N ALA A 321 10.60 1.01 -14.55
CA ALA A 321 9.49 1.37 -15.40
C ALA A 321 9.49 2.88 -15.75
N ILE A 322 9.76 3.74 -14.76
CA ILE A 322 9.89 5.20 -14.97
C ILE A 322 10.98 5.51 -15.99
N LYS A 323 12.18 4.92 -15.84
CA LYS A 323 13.29 5.13 -16.78
C LYS A 323 12.96 4.66 -18.19
N ALA A 324 12.29 3.51 -18.33
CA ALA A 324 11.89 3.01 -19.64
C ALA A 324 10.89 3.96 -20.31
N ILE A 325 9.88 4.41 -19.58
CA ILE A 325 8.86 5.34 -20.09
C ILE A 325 9.48 6.68 -20.47
N ALA A 326 10.37 7.23 -19.64
CA ALA A 326 11.08 8.48 -19.91
C ALA A 326 11.92 8.42 -21.21
N ASN A 327 12.46 7.25 -21.53
CA ASN A 327 13.23 7.00 -22.75
C ASN A 327 12.37 6.59 -23.96
N GLY A 328 11.03 6.66 -23.85
CA GLY A 328 10.11 6.27 -24.93
C GLY A 328 9.99 4.76 -25.15
N ASN A 329 10.56 3.95 -24.25
CA ASN A 329 10.57 2.49 -24.34
C ASN A 329 9.40 1.87 -23.55
N SER A 330 9.01 0.65 -23.94
CA SER A 330 8.16 -0.18 -23.09
C SER A 330 8.96 -0.66 -21.87
N PRO A 331 8.40 -0.62 -20.65
CA PRO A 331 9.10 -1.12 -19.46
C PRO A 331 9.26 -2.64 -19.56
N ILE A 332 10.47 -3.13 -19.84
CA ILE A 332 10.79 -4.56 -19.76
C ILE A 332 11.24 -4.84 -18.32
N ILE A 333 10.34 -5.40 -17.51
CA ILE A 333 10.69 -5.88 -16.17
C ILE A 333 11.20 -7.31 -16.31
N LYS A 334 12.52 -7.50 -16.15
CA LYS A 334 13.10 -8.85 -16.06
C LYS A 334 12.81 -9.43 -14.68
N LEU A 335 11.78 -10.27 -14.58
CA LEU A 335 11.48 -11.00 -13.36
C LEU A 335 12.47 -12.18 -13.22
N GLY A 336 13.14 -12.31 -12.07
CA GLY A 336 13.78 -13.57 -11.66
C GLY A 336 15.23 -13.84 -12.08
N GLN A 337 16.04 -12.86 -12.52
CA GLN A 337 17.47 -13.14 -12.78
C GLN A 337 18.30 -13.39 -11.51
N GLU A 338 17.82 -13.00 -10.32
CA GLU A 338 18.55 -13.23 -9.06
C GLU A 338 18.32 -14.62 -8.44
N ALA A 339 17.28 -15.36 -8.85
CA ALA A 339 17.02 -16.71 -8.34
C ALA A 339 18.03 -17.77 -8.83
N ARG A 340 18.97 -17.41 -9.73
CA ARG A 340 20.02 -18.31 -10.24
C ARG A 340 21.41 -18.06 -9.64
N ARG A 341 21.53 -17.27 -8.58
CA ARG A 341 22.77 -17.15 -7.79
C ARG A 341 22.60 -17.68 -6.36
N VAL A 342 22.13 -18.92 -6.26
CA VAL A 342 22.58 -19.82 -5.20
C VAL A 342 23.14 -21.03 -5.96
N VAL A 343 24.43 -20.94 -6.29
CA VAL A 343 25.18 -21.93 -7.04
C VAL A 343 25.80 -22.92 -6.05
N ALA A 344 25.73 -24.19 -6.44
CA ALA A 344 26.53 -25.35 -6.02
C ALA A 344 26.28 -25.89 -4.60
#